data_AF-A0A7Y2MLK6-F1
#
_entry.id   AF-A0A7Y2MLK6-F1
#
_cell.length_a   1.000
_cell.length_b   1.000
_cell.length_c   1.000
_cell.angle_alpha   90.00
_cell.angle_beta   90.00
_cell.angle_gamma   90.00
#
_symmetry.space_group_name_H-M   'P 1'
#
loop_
_entity.id
_entity.type
_entity.pdbx_description
1 polymer ?
#
loop_
_entity_poly.entity_id
_entity_poly.type
_entity_poly.pdbx_seq_one_letter_code
_entity_poly.pdbx_strand_id
1 'polypeptide(L)'
;MNIFIIGIGLIGGSYARDIREIRPGCRIFGIDADPDHLQQAISMELIDEVATYADLKMADLVLVSIPVDALVRELPAILDAVGDQTLVLDAGSTKNLVCSAVEDHPNRRNFLACHPIAGTEFSGPSAAISGLYQGKTNIICEVEKTAF
;
A
#
# COMPACT_ATOMS: atom_id res chain seq x y z
N MET A 1 -2.34 15.07 4.74
CA MET A 1 -1.76 13.73 4.87
C MET A 1 -1.49 13.20 3.48
N ASN A 2 -0.26 12.81 3.20
CA ASN A 2 0.18 12.25 1.93
C ASN A 2 0.18 10.72 2.04
N ILE A 3 -0.68 10.07 1.26
CA ILE A 3 -0.85 8.63 1.24
C ILE A 3 -0.35 8.12 -0.10
N PHE A 4 0.56 7.17 -0.08
CA PHE A 4 1.09 6.53 -1.27
C PHE A 4 0.52 5.12 -1.40
N ILE A 5 0.13 4.73 -2.61
CA ILE A 5 -0.40 3.40 -2.91
C ILE A 5 0.45 2.80 -4.02
N ILE A 6 1.15 1.72 -3.72
CA ILE A 6 1.98 0.96 -4.66
C ILE A 6 1.18 -0.27 -5.10
N GLY A 7 0.77 -0.31 -6.36
CA GLY A 7 -0.15 -1.30 -6.93
C GLY A 7 -1.60 -0.87 -6.80
N ILE A 8 -2.19 -0.32 -7.85
CA ILE A 8 -3.53 0.30 -7.87
C ILE A 8 -4.55 -0.64 -8.50
N GLY A 9 -4.50 -1.92 -8.13
CA GLY A 9 -5.52 -2.90 -8.50
C GLY A 9 -6.78 -2.81 -7.63
N LEU A 10 -7.48 -3.94 -7.49
CA LEU A 10 -8.63 -4.09 -6.60
C LEU A 10 -8.33 -3.60 -5.17
N ILE A 11 -7.25 -4.10 -4.55
CA ILE A 11 -6.90 -3.81 -3.16
C ILE A 11 -6.53 -2.33 -3.02
N GLY A 12 -5.49 -1.87 -3.72
CA GLY A 12 -5.03 -0.48 -3.64
C GLY A 12 -6.13 0.53 -4.01
N GLY A 13 -6.90 0.27 -5.07
CA GLY A 13 -7.99 1.15 -5.49
C GLY A 13 -9.17 1.17 -4.50
N SER A 14 -9.52 0.04 -3.89
CA SER A 14 -10.57 0.01 -2.86
C SER A 14 -10.14 0.74 -1.60
N TYR A 15 -8.86 0.61 -1.22
CA TYR A 15 -8.29 1.39 -0.13
C TYR A 15 -8.35 2.89 -0.42
N ALA A 16 -8.02 3.29 -1.65
CA ALA A 16 -8.07 4.68 -2.07
C ALA A 16 -9.47 5.30 -1.98
N ARG A 17 -10.52 4.55 -2.36
CA ARG A 17 -11.92 4.96 -2.18
C ARG A 17 -12.25 5.18 -0.71
N ASP A 18 -12.02 4.16 0.11
CA ASP A 18 -12.42 4.15 1.51
C ASP A 18 -11.66 5.18 2.35
N ILE A 19 -10.35 5.33 2.12
CA ILE A 19 -9.53 6.26 2.89
C ILE A 19 -9.89 7.71 2.62
N ARG A 20 -10.31 8.04 1.39
CA ARG A 20 -10.76 9.38 1.02
C ARG A 20 -12.03 9.78 1.78
N GLU A 21 -12.94 8.83 1.99
CA GLU A 21 -14.15 9.05 2.80
C GLU A 21 -13.82 9.20 4.30
N ILE A 22 -12.88 8.40 4.83
CA ILE A 22 -12.51 8.39 6.26
C ILE A 22 -11.58 9.56 6.62
N ARG A 23 -10.81 10.07 5.66
CA ARG A 23 -9.85 11.17 5.82
C ARG A 23 -10.04 12.22 4.71
N PRO A 24 -11.10 13.05 4.80
CA PRO A 24 -11.28 14.14 3.86
C PRO A 24 -10.06 15.06 3.82
N GLY A 25 -9.57 15.38 2.63
CA GLY A 25 -8.39 16.23 2.42
C GLY A 25 -7.04 15.51 2.49
N CYS A 26 -7.01 14.17 2.55
CA CYS A 26 -5.79 13.44 2.21
C CYS A 26 -5.45 13.63 0.72
N ARG A 27 -4.16 13.59 0.40
CA ARG A 27 -3.65 13.57 -0.96
C ARG A 27 -3.09 12.18 -1.26
N ILE A 28 -3.58 11.54 -2.30
CA ILE A 28 -3.28 10.15 -2.65
C ILE A 28 -2.37 10.13 -3.88
N PHE A 29 -1.22 9.49 -3.74
CA PHE A 29 -0.22 9.32 -4.79
C PHE A 29 -0.19 7.85 -5.22
N GLY A 30 -0.22 7.61 -6.52
CA GLY A 30 -0.24 6.27 -7.09
C GLY A 30 1.07 5.88 -7.74
N ILE A 31 1.53 4.66 -7.46
CA ILE A 31 2.67 4.02 -8.13
C ILE A 31 2.20 2.66 -8.65
N ASP A 32 2.36 2.40 -9.93
CA ASP A 32 2.03 1.10 -10.54
C ASP A 32 3.04 0.80 -11.65
N ALA A 33 3.30 -0.49 -11.90
CA ALA A 33 4.14 -0.93 -13.00
C ALA A 33 3.40 -0.82 -14.34
N ASP A 34 2.07 -0.84 -14.32
CA ASP A 34 1.22 -0.70 -15.49
C ASP A 34 0.79 0.78 -15.67
N PRO A 35 1.25 1.46 -16.75
CA PRO A 35 0.87 2.84 -17.01
C PRO A 35 -0.63 3.01 -17.31
N ASP A 36 -1.30 1.98 -17.83
CA ASP A 36 -2.74 2.03 -18.11
C ASP A 36 -3.53 2.03 -16.78
N HIS A 37 -3.04 1.30 -15.76
CA HIS A 37 -3.61 1.36 -14.42
C HIS A 37 -3.51 2.77 -13.81
N LEU A 38 -2.38 3.46 -13.99
CA LEU A 38 -2.20 4.83 -13.49
C LEU A 38 -3.16 5.81 -14.17
N GLN A 39 -3.30 5.72 -15.49
CA GLN A 39 -4.23 6.56 -16.24
C GLN A 39 -5.68 6.32 -15.80
N GLN A 40 -6.05 5.04 -15.64
CA GLN A 40 -7.38 4.68 -15.18
C GLN A 40 -7.64 5.17 -13.74
N ALA A 41 -6.68 4.99 -12.84
CA ALA A 41 -6.77 5.43 -11.46
C ALA A 41 -6.97 6.95 -11.33
N ILE A 42 -6.27 7.76 -12.15
CA ILE A 42 -6.50 9.21 -12.24
C ILE A 42 -7.91 9.50 -12.74
N SER A 43 -8.35 8.85 -13.83
CA SER A 43 -9.68 9.10 -14.42
C SER A 43 -10.83 8.75 -13.47
N MET A 44 -10.60 7.79 -12.58
CA MET A 44 -11.54 7.32 -11.57
C MET A 44 -11.41 8.05 -10.23
N GLU A 45 -10.53 9.06 -10.16
CA GLU A 45 -10.24 9.84 -8.94
C GLU A 45 -9.79 8.96 -7.74
N LEU A 46 -9.23 7.78 -8.03
CA LEU A 46 -8.65 6.90 -7.01
C LEU A 46 -7.37 7.51 -6.46
N ILE A 47 -6.57 8.13 -7.34
CA ILE A 47 -5.36 8.85 -6.96
C ILE A 47 -5.45 10.30 -7.46
N ASP A 48 -4.76 11.20 -6.79
CA ASP A 48 -4.66 12.61 -7.19
C ASP A 48 -3.45 12.86 -8.11
N GLU A 49 -2.38 12.06 -7.95
CA GLU A 49 -1.13 12.25 -8.68
C GLU A 49 -0.38 10.93 -8.88
N VAL A 50 0.28 10.78 -10.02
CA VAL A 50 1.21 9.67 -10.28
C VAL A 50 2.55 10.00 -9.64
N ALA A 51 3.15 9.04 -8.93
CA ALA A 51 4.42 9.22 -8.25
C ALA A 51 5.42 8.10 -8.55
N THR A 52 6.63 8.26 -8.05
CA THR A 52 7.71 7.28 -8.11
C THR A 52 8.29 7.03 -6.71
N TYR A 53 9.19 6.05 -6.57
CA TYR A 53 9.86 5.82 -5.28
C TYR A 53 10.66 7.03 -4.79
N ALA A 54 11.13 7.91 -5.68
CA ALA A 54 11.85 9.12 -5.30
C ALA A 54 11.00 10.12 -4.49
N ASP A 55 9.67 9.98 -4.57
CA ASP A 55 8.71 10.84 -3.90
C ASP A 55 8.36 10.30 -2.49
N LEU A 56 8.65 9.04 -2.18
CA LEU A 56 8.24 8.38 -0.93
C LEU A 56 8.72 9.05 0.36
N LYS A 57 9.78 9.86 0.30
CA LYS A 57 10.26 10.69 1.42
C LYS A 57 9.19 11.64 1.99
N MET A 58 8.16 11.97 1.20
CA MET A 58 7.07 12.86 1.62
C MET A 58 5.83 12.11 2.12
N ALA A 59 5.87 10.78 2.14
CA ALA A 59 4.75 9.94 2.53
C ALA A 59 4.56 9.97 4.05
N ASP A 60 3.33 10.21 4.50
CA ASP A 60 2.93 9.91 5.88
C ASP A 60 2.61 8.41 6.00
N LEU A 61 2.05 7.83 4.93
CA LEU A 61 1.59 6.44 4.87
C LEU A 61 1.83 5.85 3.48
N VAL A 62 2.30 4.61 3.42
CA VAL A 62 2.45 3.83 2.18
C VAL A 62 1.67 2.52 2.33
N LEU A 63 0.73 2.26 1.41
CA LEU A 63 0.14 0.95 1.22
C LEU A 63 0.82 0.24 0.05
N VAL A 64 1.33 -0.97 0.28
CA VAL A 64 1.92 -1.82 -0.76
C VAL A 64 0.97 -2.99 -1.06
N SER A 65 0.30 -2.92 -2.21
CA SER A 65 -0.72 -3.89 -2.66
C SER A 65 -0.37 -4.59 -3.97
N ILE A 66 0.93 -4.73 -4.26
CA ILE A 66 1.46 -5.53 -5.38
C ILE A 66 1.50 -7.03 -5.03
N PRO A 67 1.64 -7.92 -6.04
CA PRO A 67 1.85 -9.36 -5.82
C PRO A 67 3.00 -9.65 -4.84
N VAL A 68 2.85 -10.70 -4.03
CA VAL A 68 3.77 -10.97 -2.91
C VAL A 68 5.22 -11.20 -3.37
N ASP A 69 5.41 -11.85 -4.52
CA ASP A 69 6.72 -12.08 -5.11
C ASP A 69 7.40 -10.77 -5.53
N ALA A 70 6.64 -9.76 -5.96
CA ALA A 70 7.15 -8.41 -6.20
C ALA A 70 7.40 -7.69 -4.87
N LEU A 71 6.46 -7.75 -3.92
CA LEU A 71 6.59 -7.13 -2.60
C LEU A 71 7.87 -7.56 -1.87
N VAL A 72 8.18 -8.86 -1.83
CA VAL A 72 9.40 -9.39 -1.20
C VAL A 72 10.67 -8.78 -1.81
N ARG A 73 10.67 -8.48 -3.11
CA ARG A 73 11.81 -7.88 -3.82
C ARG A 73 11.89 -6.37 -3.64
N GLU A 74 10.74 -5.70 -3.65
CA GLU A 74 10.63 -4.25 -3.68
C GLU A 74 10.64 -3.60 -2.29
N LEU A 75 10.20 -4.33 -1.26
CA LEU A 75 10.03 -3.76 0.09
C LEU A 75 11.32 -3.14 0.68
N PRO A 76 12.53 -3.73 0.54
CA PRO A 76 13.75 -3.07 1.00
C PRO A 76 13.97 -1.69 0.34
N ALA A 77 13.81 -1.60 -0.99
CA ALA A 77 13.98 -0.34 -1.71
C ALA A 77 12.90 0.69 -1.34
N ILE A 78 11.68 0.25 -1.06
CA ILE A 78 10.62 1.10 -0.52
C ILE A 78 11.03 1.65 0.85
N LEU A 79 11.55 0.79 1.74
CA LEU A 79 12.00 1.21 3.07
C LEU A 79 13.21 2.13 3.06
N ASP A 80 14.09 2.02 2.06
CA ASP A 80 15.19 2.96 1.84
C ASP A 80 14.72 4.35 1.39
N ALA A 81 13.56 4.43 0.74
CA ALA A 81 13.05 5.65 0.10
C ALA A 81 12.08 6.47 0.97
N VAL A 82 11.46 5.86 1.97
CA VAL A 82 10.50 6.51 2.87
C VAL A 82 11.17 7.39 3.92
N GLY A 83 10.40 8.31 4.50
CA GLY A 83 10.87 9.14 5.62
C GLY A 83 10.87 8.38 6.95
N ASP A 84 11.63 8.88 7.92
CA ASP A 84 11.81 8.25 9.24
C ASP A 84 10.50 7.99 10.01
N GLN A 85 9.47 8.80 9.75
CA GLN A 85 8.15 8.75 10.41
C GLN A 85 7.06 8.12 9.54
N THR A 86 7.40 7.64 8.34
CA THR A 86 6.44 7.03 7.42
C THR A 86 6.02 5.66 7.94
N LEU A 87 4.72 5.38 7.97
CA LEU A 87 4.22 4.01 8.15
C LEU A 87 4.06 3.33 6.79
N VAL A 88 4.68 2.16 6.61
CA VAL A 88 4.53 1.30 5.44
C VAL A 88 3.73 0.07 5.86
N LEU A 89 2.63 -0.22 5.19
CA LEU A 89 1.86 -1.45 5.39
C LEU A 89 1.66 -2.16 4.05
N ASP A 90 1.53 -3.48 4.09
CA ASP A 90 1.23 -4.27 2.90
C ASP A 90 -0.17 -4.90 2.93
N ALA A 91 -0.54 -5.57 1.83
CA ALA A 91 -1.76 -6.36 1.77
C ALA A 91 -1.53 -7.77 1.20
N GLY A 92 -0.28 -8.24 1.20
CA GLY A 92 0.11 -9.53 0.65
C GLY A 92 -0.49 -10.71 1.40
N SER A 93 -0.72 -11.82 0.70
CA SER A 93 -1.38 -13.00 1.29
C SER A 93 -0.47 -13.86 2.18
N THR A 94 0.86 -13.75 2.03
CA THR A 94 1.83 -14.48 2.85
C THR A 94 2.73 -13.51 3.61
N LYS A 95 3.03 -13.84 4.87
CA LYS A 95 3.70 -12.93 5.81
C LYS A 95 5.12 -13.32 6.17
N ASN A 96 5.41 -14.62 6.32
CA ASN A 96 6.76 -15.07 6.65
C ASN A 96 7.81 -14.58 5.65
N LEU A 97 7.56 -14.73 4.33
CA LEU A 97 8.49 -14.28 3.30
C LEU A 97 8.70 -12.76 3.31
N VAL A 98 7.62 -12.00 3.49
CA VAL A 98 7.65 -10.53 3.49
C VAL A 98 8.39 -10.01 4.72
N CYS A 99 8.08 -10.55 5.90
CA CYS A 99 8.75 -10.21 7.16
C CYS A 99 10.24 -10.55 7.12
N SER A 100 10.61 -11.74 6.67
CA SER A 100 12.01 -12.16 6.54
C SER A 100 12.81 -11.30 5.56
N ALA A 101 12.18 -10.75 4.52
CA ALA A 101 12.86 -9.89 3.55
C ALA A 101 13.42 -8.59 4.15
N VAL A 102 12.88 -8.16 5.29
CA VAL A 102 13.25 -6.89 5.94
C VAL A 102 13.66 -7.05 7.40
N GLU A 103 13.85 -8.27 7.90
CA GLU A 103 14.11 -8.56 9.31
C GLU A 103 15.25 -7.72 9.89
N ASP A 104 16.38 -7.63 9.17
CA ASP A 104 17.57 -6.86 9.56
C ASP A 104 17.65 -5.46 8.91
N HIS A 105 16.57 -4.99 8.29
CA HIS A 105 16.57 -3.71 7.60
C HIS A 105 16.66 -2.54 8.61
N PRO A 106 17.51 -1.52 8.41
CA PRO A 106 17.63 -0.38 9.34
C PRO A 106 16.30 0.33 9.62
N ASN A 107 15.46 0.43 8.58
CA ASN A 107 14.12 1.01 8.64
C ASN A 107 13.01 -0.04 8.88
N ARG A 108 13.34 -1.23 9.40
CA ARG A 108 12.32 -2.28 9.69
C ARG A 108 11.18 -1.74 10.54
N ARG A 109 11.47 -0.80 11.44
CA ARG A 109 10.49 -0.15 12.31
C ARG A 109 9.35 0.55 11.56
N ASN A 110 9.55 0.92 10.30
CA ASN A 110 8.56 1.61 9.49
C ASN A 110 7.53 0.65 8.89
N PHE A 111 7.79 -0.66 8.91
CA PHE A 111 6.93 -1.65 8.25
C PHE A 111 5.96 -2.34 9.21
N LEU A 112 4.68 -2.40 8.84
CA LEU A 112 3.62 -3.15 9.49
C LEU A 112 3.06 -4.21 8.53
N ALA A 113 3.38 -5.47 8.78
CA ALA A 113 2.93 -6.57 7.95
C ALA A 113 1.41 -6.80 8.15
N CYS A 114 0.63 -6.68 7.08
CA CYS A 114 -0.83 -6.77 7.11
C CYS A 114 -1.36 -7.72 6.01
N HIS A 115 -2.45 -8.42 6.28
CA HIS A 115 -3.16 -9.24 5.29
C HIS A 115 -4.67 -9.10 5.50
N PRO A 116 -5.33 -8.22 4.74
CA PRO A 116 -6.78 -8.13 4.77
C PRO A 116 -7.37 -9.39 4.12
N ILE A 117 -8.24 -10.09 4.85
CA ILE A 117 -9.03 -11.23 4.32
C ILE A 117 -10.21 -10.65 3.53
N ALA A 118 -9.87 -10.00 2.42
CA ALA A 118 -10.77 -9.31 1.53
C ALA A 118 -10.22 -9.40 0.10
N GLY A 119 -11.12 -9.48 -0.87
CA GLY A 119 -10.76 -9.60 -2.28
C GLY A 119 -11.88 -10.19 -3.11
N THR A 120 -11.71 -10.13 -4.42
CA THR A 120 -12.55 -10.74 -5.45
C THR A 120 -11.62 -11.30 -6.53
N GLU A 121 -12.18 -12.01 -7.49
CA GLU A 121 -11.45 -12.52 -8.66
C GLU A 121 -11.06 -11.44 -9.68
N PHE A 122 -11.56 -10.21 -9.52
CA PHE A 122 -11.32 -9.11 -10.47
C PHE A 122 -10.03 -8.34 -10.14
N SER A 123 -9.39 -7.82 -11.19
CA SER A 123 -8.13 -7.09 -11.12
C SER A 123 -8.23 -5.70 -11.76
N GLY A 124 -7.18 -4.90 -11.52
CA GLY A 124 -7.06 -3.54 -12.05
C GLY A 124 -7.87 -2.48 -11.28
N PRO A 125 -7.64 -1.19 -11.54
CA PRO A 125 -8.31 -0.08 -10.85
C PRO A 125 -9.83 -0.11 -10.97
N SER A 126 -10.39 -0.55 -12.11
CA SER A 126 -11.85 -0.69 -12.30
C SER A 126 -12.50 -1.66 -11.32
N ALA A 127 -11.74 -2.61 -10.79
CA ALA A 127 -12.26 -3.57 -9.82
C ALA A 127 -12.41 -2.98 -8.42
N ALA A 128 -11.95 -1.74 -8.16
CA ALA A 128 -12.05 -1.11 -6.84
C ALA A 128 -13.50 -0.96 -6.36
N ILE A 129 -13.77 -1.38 -5.12
CA ILE A 129 -15.10 -1.38 -4.48
C ILE A 129 -15.03 -0.61 -3.17
N SER A 130 -15.99 0.29 -2.94
CA SER A 130 -16.14 0.96 -1.64
C SER A 130 -16.59 -0.04 -0.57
N GLY A 131 -16.00 0.05 0.63
CA GLY A 131 -16.30 -0.81 1.75
C GLY A 131 -15.72 -2.22 1.64
N LEU A 132 -14.73 -2.45 0.76
CA LEU A 132 -14.13 -3.79 0.56
C LEU A 132 -13.68 -4.42 1.89
N TYR A 133 -13.14 -3.60 2.79
CA TYR A 133 -12.58 -4.03 4.08
C TYR A 133 -13.60 -4.06 5.22
N GLN A 134 -14.82 -3.56 5.01
CA GLN A 134 -15.81 -3.46 6.09
C GLN A 134 -16.26 -4.85 6.56
N GLY A 135 -16.16 -5.07 7.86
CA GLY A 135 -16.49 -6.36 8.48
C GLY A 135 -15.54 -7.50 8.10
N LYS A 136 -14.38 -7.20 7.49
CA LYS A 136 -13.36 -8.19 7.13
C LYS A 136 -12.28 -8.26 8.19
N THR A 137 -11.72 -9.45 8.39
CA THR A 137 -10.56 -9.67 9.25
C THR A 137 -9.31 -9.10 8.58
N ASN A 138 -8.49 -8.37 9.31
CA ASN A 138 -7.12 -8.05 8.89
C ASN A 138 -6.14 -8.75 9.82
N ILE A 139 -5.25 -9.57 9.25
CA ILE A 139 -4.19 -10.22 10.01
C ILE A 139 -3.02 -9.25 10.10
N ILE A 140 -2.49 -9.05 11.31
CA ILE A 140 -1.33 -8.21 11.57
C ILE A 140 -0.22 -9.10 12.14
N CYS A 141 1.00 -8.96 11.64
CA CYS A 141 2.16 -9.73 12.10
C CYS A 141 3.29 -8.80 12.54
N GLU A 142 4.05 -9.25 13.54
CA GLU A 142 5.24 -8.55 14.06
C GLU A 142 4.96 -7.09 14.46
N VAL A 143 3.79 -6.82 15.07
CA VAL A 143 3.39 -5.47 15.50
C VAL A 143 4.41 -4.84 16.45
N GLU A 144 5.05 -5.66 17.27
CA GLU A 144 6.11 -5.27 18.20
C GLU A 144 7.41 -4.81 17.51
N LYS A 145 7.58 -5.13 16.22
CA LYS A 145 8.72 -4.67 15.41
C LYS A 145 8.42 -3.38 14.65
N THR A 146 7.20 -2.85 14.72
CA THR A 146 6.80 -1.56 14.13
C THR A 146 6.86 -0.46 15.19
N ALA A 147 7.41 0.70 14.86
CA ALA A 147 7.46 1.84 15.78
C ALA A 147 6.08 2.52 15.91
N PHE A 148 5.77 2.98 17.13
CA PHE A 148 4.61 3.82 17.46
C PHE A 148 5.06 5.24 17.81
#